data_AF-A0A961EMG3-F1
#
_entry.id   AF-A0A961EMG3-F1
#
_cell.length_a   1.000
_cell.length_b   1.000
_cell.length_c   1.000
_cell.angle_alpha   90.00
_cell.angle_beta   90.00
_cell.angle_gamma   90.00
#
_symmetry.space_group_name_H-M   'P 1'
#
loop_
_entity.id
_entity.type
_entity.pdbx_description
1 polymer ?
#
loop_
_entity_poly.entity_id
_entity_poly.type
_entity_poly.pdbx_seq_one_letter_code
_entity_poly.pdbx_strand_id
1 'polypeptide(L)' 'MPVDTAATLGELVTADPRRSRVLQDYGLDYCCHGDRSLDQACAEAGLRSAEVAARLDIA' A
#
# COMPACT_ATOMS: atom_id res chain seq x y z
N MET A 1 10.86 -7.83 5.30
CA MET A 1 11.60 -6.89 4.42
C MET A 1 10.82 -5.60 4.50
N PRO A 2 11.43 -4.47 4.88
CA PRO A 2 10.67 -3.24 5.10
C PRO A 2 9.88 -2.90 3.85
N VAL A 3 8.60 -2.62 4.04
CA VAL A 3 7.73 -2.19 2.94
C VAL A 3 8.11 -0.78 2.55
N ASP A 4 8.58 -0.60 1.32
CA ASP A 4 8.92 0.70 0.77
C ASP A 4 7.65 1.51 0.48
N THR A 5 7.44 2.58 1.24
CA THR A 5 6.29 3.49 1.07
C THR A 5 6.37 4.31 -0.22
N ALA A 6 7.56 4.41 -0.82
CA ALA A 6 7.81 5.04 -2.10
C ALA A 6 7.40 4.16 -3.29
N ALA A 7 7.34 2.83 -3.10
CA ALA A 7 6.91 1.92 -4.14
C ALA A 7 5.43 2.14 -4.47
N THR A 8 5.10 1.88 -5.73
CA THR A 8 3.72 1.98 -6.21
C THR A 8 2.84 0.89 -5.59
N LEU A 9 1.56 1.18 -5.38
CA LEU A 9 0.60 0.19 -4.91
C LEU A 9 0.62 -1.07 -5.80
N GLY A 10 0.74 -0.87 -7.11
CA GLY A 10 0.85 -1.93 -8.12
C GLY A 10 2.10 -2.79 -7.92
N GLU A 11 3.27 -2.19 -7.71
CA GLU A 11 4.50 -2.94 -7.43
C GLU A 11 4.43 -3.70 -6.11
N LEU A 12 3.87 -3.09 -5.07
CA LEU A 12 3.69 -3.74 -3.77
C LEU A 12 2.79 -4.97 -3.87
N VAL A 13 1.67 -4.86 -4.60
CA VAL A 13 0.73 -5.96 -4.84
C VAL A 13 1.28 -7.00 -5.81
N THR A 14 2.06 -6.59 -6.81
CA THR A 14 2.73 -7.48 -7.75
C THR A 14 3.81 -8.31 -7.06
N ALA A 15 4.55 -7.69 -6.13
CA ALA A 15 5.55 -8.37 -5.31
C ALA A 15 4.90 -9.36 -4.33
N ASP A 16 3.79 -8.98 -3.70
CA ASP A 16 3.03 -9.87 -2.83
C ASP A 16 1.52 -9.57 -2.90
N PRO A 17 0.70 -10.44 -3.50
CA PRO A 17 -0.73 -10.18 -3.65
C PRO A 17 -1.47 -10.16 -2.31
N ARG A 18 -0.90 -10.69 -1.21
CA ARG A 18 -1.51 -10.63 0.13
C ARG A 18 -1.62 -9.19 0.64
N ARG A 19 -0.71 -8.31 0.20
CA ARG A 19 -0.70 -6.88 0.49
C ARG A 19 -1.94 -6.17 -0.02
N SER A 20 -2.51 -6.63 -1.14
CA SER A 20 -3.74 -6.06 -1.71
C SER A 20 -4.90 -6.08 -0.71
N ARG A 21 -4.99 -7.13 0.11
CA ARG A 21 -6.05 -7.26 1.12
C ARG A 21 -5.90 -6.22 2.23
N VAL A 22 -4.66 -5.95 2.66
CA VAL A 22 -4.37 -4.90 3.64
C VAL A 22 -4.73 -3.53 3.07
N LEU A 23 -4.32 -3.23 1.83
CA LEU A 23 -4.66 -1.98 1.15
C LEU A 23 -6.18 -1.81 1.03
N GLN A 24 -6.91 -2.86 0.66
CA GLN A 24 -8.37 -2.86 0.59
C GLN A 24 -9.03 -2.63 1.95
N ASP A 25 -8.49 -3.21 3.03
CA ASP A 25 -8.98 -3.02 4.40
C ASP A 25 -8.88 -1.56 4.85
N TYR A 26 -7.82 -0.87 4.41
CA TYR A 26 -7.64 0.57 4.60
C TYR A 26 -8.41 1.45 3.60
N GLY A 27 -9.07 0.87 2.60
CA GLY A 27 -9.76 1.63 1.55
C GLY A 27 -8.83 2.31 0.55
N LEU A 28 -7.62 1.77 0.33
CA LEU A 28 -6.67 2.28 -0.66
C LEU A 28 -6.96 1.69 -2.04
N ASP A 29 -7.33 2.55 -2.99
CA ASP A 29 -7.68 2.21 -4.37
C ASP A 29 -6.46 1.82 -5.24
N TYR A 30 -5.92 0.62 -5.01
CA TYR A 30 -4.83 0.06 -5.83
C TYR A 30 -5.31 -0.40 -7.22
N CYS A 31 -6.61 -0.62 -7.41
CA CYS A 31 -7.18 -1.15 -8.66
C CYS A 31 -7.25 -0.08 -9.77
N CYS A 32 -7.59 1.16 -9.42
CA CYS A 32 -7.66 2.28 -10.36
C CYS A 32 -6.39 3.14 -10.35
N HIS A 33 -5.69 3.19 -9.22
CA HIS A 33 -4.52 4.04 -9.02
C HIS A 33 -3.28 3.22 -8.61
N GLY A 34 -3.08 2.07 -9.26
CA GLY A 34 -1.92 1.21 -9.02
C GLY A 34 -0.57 1.90 -9.25
N ASP A 35 -0.54 2.97 -10.06
CA ASP A 35 0.64 3.78 -10.35
C ASP A 35 1.02 4.76 -9.22
N ARG A 36 0.11 4.99 -8.26
CA ARG A 36 0.39 5.86 -7.11
C ARG A 36 1.25 5.14 -6.09
N SER A 37 2.19 5.86 -5.47
CA SER A 37 2.93 5.35 -4.31
C SER A 37 2.01 5.13 -3.12
N LEU A 38 2.39 4.20 -2.24
CA LEU A 38 1.70 3.99 -0.96
C LEU A 38 1.55 5.31 -0.20
N ASP A 39 2.59 6.14 -0.19
CA ASP A 39 2.57 7.44 0.48
C ASP A 39 1.49 8.39 -0.04
N GLN A 40 1.36 8.52 -1.37
CA GLN A 40 0.33 9.36 -1.98
C GLN A 40 -1.07 8.85 -1.67
N ALA A 41 -1.29 7.54 -1.85
CA ALA A 41 -2.60 6.94 -1.60
C ALA A 41 -3.00 7.07 -0.13
N CYS A 42 -2.04 6.89 0.79
CA CYS A 42 -2.26 7.12 2.21
C CYS A 42 -2.55 8.59 2.51
N ALA A 43 -1.80 9.53 1.93
CA ALA A 43 -2.03 10.96 2.13
C ALA A 43 -3.43 11.40 1.66
N GLU A 44 -3.89 10.90 0.51
CA GLU A 44 -5.25 11.16 0.00
C GLU A 44 -6.34 10.54 0.89
N ALA A 45 -6.08 9.35 1.45
CA ALA A 45 -6.98 8.69 2.39
C ALA A 45 -6.91 9.26 3.82
N GLY A 46 -5.99 10.19 4.10
CA GLY A 46 -5.74 10.71 5.45
C GLY A 46 -5.08 9.69 6.40
N LEU A 47 -4.45 8.65 5.84
CA LEU A 47 -3.79 7.56 6.53
C LEU A 47 -2.27 7.81 6.65
N ARG A 48 -1.65 7.15 7.62
CA ARG A 48 -0.19 7.15 7.79
C ARG A 48 0.41 6.03 6.95
N SER A 49 1.16 6.38 5.92
CA SER A 49 1.89 5.42 5.07
C SER A 49 2.79 4.47 5.86
N ALA A 50 3.40 4.96 6.94
CA ALA A 50 4.17 4.14 7.87
C ALA A 50 3.34 3.04 8.59
N GLU A 51 2.09 3.33 8.98
CA GLU A 51 1.21 2.35 9.64
C GLU A 51 0.72 1.31 8.65
N VAL A 52 0.40 1.74 7.42
CA VAL A 52 0.02 0.85 6.34
C VAL A 52 1.20 -0.05 5.96
N ALA A 53 2.41 0.49 5.82
CA ALA A 53 3.64 -0.27 5.58
C ALA A 53 3.93 -1.30 6.68
N ALA A 54 3.70 -0.94 7.94
CA ALA A 54 3.85 -1.88 9.05
C ALA A 54 2.82 -3.04 8.97
N ARG A 55 1.55 -2.77 8.61
CA ARG A 55 0.57 -3.85 8.37
C ARG A 55 0.88 -4.66 7.10
N LEU A 56 1.56 -4.09 6.12
CA LEU A 56 2.00 -4.75 4.88
C LEU A 56 3.24 -5.64 5.08
N ASP A 57 3.99 -5.45 6.18
CA ASP A 57 5.06 -6.36 6.61
C ASP A 57 4.44 -7.60 7.27
N ILE A 58 3.85 -8.45 6.42
CA ILE A 58 3.30 -9.74 6.81
C ILE A 58 4.42 -10.76 6.67
N ALA A 59 5.14 -11.02 7.76
CA ALA A 59 6.20 -12.03 7.84
C ALA A 59 5.67 -13.45 7.57
#